data_AF-A0A7S3RJA1-F1
#
_entry.id   AF-A0A7S3RJA1-F1
#
_cell.length_a   1.000
_cell.length_b   1.000
_cell.length_c   1.000
_cell.angle_alpha   90.00
_cell.angle_beta   90.00
_cell.angle_gamma   90.00
#
_symmetry.space_group_name_H-M   'P 1'
#
loop_
_entity.id
_entity.type
_entity.pdbx_description
1 polymer ?
#
loop_
_entity_poly.entity_id
_entity_poly.type
_entity_poly.pdbx_seq_one_letter_code
_entity_poly.pdbx_strand_id
1 'polypeptide(L)'
;EGVEDEGGRRLSLVRDEPLSVALPEIAKRLGLRPERTSLEASGGRALNSQWTPRQAGLSDDDTLLAIEVAAAPEPRLRLKLAAAAKGSVEASLAVPLSTPLRQLTEQWKAKQPAGVVPAKGKLGLSFDGEKLDLAATVGEMAKKFDLEDDDMLDVLL
;
A
#
# COMPACT_ATOMS: atom_id res chain seq x y z
N GLU A 1 8.90 12.17 -47.47
CA GLU A 1 7.84 12.38 -46.47
C GLU A 1 8.07 11.44 -45.31
N GLY A 2 8.66 11.94 -44.24
CA GLY A 2 8.82 11.21 -42.98
C GLY A 2 8.02 11.98 -41.94
N VAL A 3 7.07 11.31 -41.30
CA VAL A 3 6.15 11.90 -40.34
C VAL A 3 6.94 12.26 -39.09
N GLU A 4 7.35 13.52 -38.97
CA GLU A 4 7.72 14.12 -37.70
C GLU A 4 6.43 14.28 -36.90
N ASP A 5 6.19 13.37 -35.96
CA ASP A 5 5.19 13.60 -34.93
C ASP A 5 5.73 14.73 -34.02
N GLU A 6 5.42 15.98 -34.38
CA GLU A 6 5.59 17.20 -33.56
C GLU A 6 4.68 17.18 -32.30
N GLY A 7 4.51 16.01 -31.68
CA GLY A 7 3.74 15.77 -30.47
C GLY A 7 4.59 15.68 -29.21
N GLY A 8 5.91 15.90 -29.31
CA GLY A 8 6.82 15.95 -28.17
C GLY A 8 6.46 17.10 -27.23
N ARG A 9 5.63 16.82 -26.22
CA ARG A 9 5.16 17.83 -25.25
C ARG A 9 6.33 18.32 -24.41
N ARG A 10 6.95 19.43 -24.83
CA ARG A 10 8.04 20.07 -24.10
C ARG A 10 7.54 20.50 -22.71
N LEU A 11 8.28 20.08 -21.69
CA LEU A 11 8.02 20.39 -20.30
C LEU A 11 9.27 21.04 -19.72
N SER A 12 9.08 22.13 -18.99
CA SER A 12 10.17 22.82 -18.30
C SER A 12 10.28 22.26 -16.89
N LEU A 13 11.42 21.65 -16.57
CA LEU A 13 11.77 21.23 -15.22
C LEU A 13 12.67 22.28 -14.57
N VAL A 14 12.41 22.65 -13.33
CA VAL A 14 13.29 23.54 -12.57
C VAL A 14 14.51 22.71 -12.12
N ARG A 15 15.72 23.15 -12.48
CA ARG A 15 16.95 22.34 -12.33
C ARG A 15 17.26 21.89 -10.90
N ASP A 16 16.82 22.66 -9.92
CA ASP A 16 17.12 22.46 -8.50
C ASP A 16 15.86 22.10 -7.68
N GLU A 17 14.75 21.76 -8.35
CA GLU A 17 13.55 21.20 -7.69
C GLU A 17 13.47 19.68 -7.93
N PRO A 18 12.92 18.91 -6.97
CA PRO A 18 12.68 17.48 -7.18
C PRO A 18 11.75 17.22 -8.37
N LEU A 19 12.04 16.17 -9.13
CA LEU A 19 11.19 15.73 -10.25
C LEU A 19 9.75 15.46 -9.81
N SER A 20 9.54 15.08 -8.53
CA SER A 20 8.22 14.87 -7.92
C SER A 20 7.30 16.09 -7.97
N VAL A 21 7.85 17.31 -8.06
CA VAL A 21 7.06 18.55 -8.19
C VAL A 21 6.38 18.62 -9.56
N ALA A 22 7.06 18.17 -10.62
CA ALA A 22 6.54 18.21 -11.98
C ALA A 22 5.67 16.99 -12.34
N LEU A 23 5.84 15.87 -11.63
CA LEU A 23 5.13 14.60 -11.89
C LEU A 23 3.61 14.75 -12.02
N PRO A 24 2.88 15.48 -11.15
CA PRO A 24 1.43 15.60 -11.27
C PRO A 24 0.97 16.28 -12.57
N GLU A 25 1.69 17.31 -13.00
CA GLU A 25 1.39 18.03 -14.25
C GLU A 25 1.78 17.19 -15.48
N ILE A 26 2.91 16.48 -15.42
CA ILE A 26 3.32 15.53 -16.46
C ILE A 26 2.28 14.43 -16.63
N ALA A 27 1.87 13.80 -15.52
CA ALA A 27 0.86 12.77 -15.49
C ALA A 27 -0.47 13.27 -16.06
N LYS A 28 -0.94 14.43 -15.59
CA LYS A 28 -2.17 15.07 -16.06
C LYS A 28 -2.15 15.34 -17.57
N ARG A 29 -1.05 15.90 -18.09
CA ARG A 29 -0.91 16.15 -19.53
C ARG A 29 -1.04 14.83 -20.28
N LEU A 30 -0.32 13.80 -19.86
CA LEU A 30 -0.25 12.51 -20.54
C LEU A 30 -1.45 11.58 -20.26
N GLY A 31 -2.43 12.00 -19.45
CA GLY A 31 -3.58 11.16 -19.08
C GLY A 31 -3.20 9.98 -18.18
N LEU A 32 -2.07 10.07 -17.48
CA LEU A 32 -1.58 9.09 -16.52
C LEU A 32 -2.08 9.40 -15.11
N ARG A 33 -2.02 8.41 -14.22
CA ARG A 33 -2.30 8.59 -12.80
C ARG A 33 -1.07 9.16 -12.07
N PRO A 34 -1.16 10.34 -11.45
CA PRO A 34 -0.02 10.98 -10.77
C PRO A 34 0.69 10.06 -9.76
N GLU A 35 -0.07 9.32 -8.96
CA GLU A 35 0.42 8.40 -7.94
C GLU A 35 1.07 7.13 -8.50
N ARG A 36 0.96 6.91 -9.82
CA ARG A 36 1.55 5.79 -10.55
C ARG A 36 2.48 6.25 -11.66
N THR A 37 2.85 7.53 -11.72
CA THR A 37 3.72 8.02 -12.79
C THR A 37 5.18 8.00 -12.35
N SER A 38 6.03 7.35 -13.14
CA SER A 38 7.49 7.40 -13.00
C SER A 38 8.13 8.00 -14.25
N LEU A 39 9.31 8.60 -14.08
CA LEU A 39 10.12 9.12 -15.19
C LEU A 39 11.31 8.20 -15.44
N GLU A 40 11.61 7.99 -16.71
CA GLU A 40 12.80 7.30 -17.17
C GLU A 40 13.56 8.18 -18.15
N ALA A 41 14.89 8.15 -18.09
CA ALA A 41 15.72 8.78 -19.12
C ALA A 41 15.73 7.93 -20.40
N SER A 42 15.96 8.59 -21.54
CA SER A 42 16.19 7.92 -22.83
C SER A 42 17.32 6.90 -22.70
N GLY A 43 16.96 5.61 -22.70
CA GLY A 43 17.86 4.51 -22.35
C GLY A 43 17.33 3.57 -21.26
N GLY A 44 16.12 3.81 -20.72
CA GLY A 44 15.45 2.92 -19.77
C GLY A 44 15.97 3.04 -18.34
N ARG A 45 16.69 4.13 -18.02
CA ARG A 45 17.13 4.39 -16.65
C ARG A 45 16.00 5.05 -15.87
N ALA A 46 15.42 4.32 -14.94
CA ALA A 46 14.46 4.87 -13.98
C ALA A 46 15.09 6.03 -13.17
N LEU A 47 14.36 7.14 -13.08
CA LEU A 47 14.76 8.32 -12.34
C LEU A 47 14.09 8.33 -10.97
N ASN A 48 14.86 8.61 -9.92
CA ASN A 48 14.30 8.82 -8.60
C ASN A 48 13.54 10.16 -8.57
N SER A 49 12.26 10.14 -8.20
CA SER A 49 11.42 11.34 -8.15
C SER A 49 11.86 12.38 -7.11
N GLN A 50 12.68 11.97 -6.13
CA GLN A 50 13.27 12.86 -5.13
C GLN A 50 14.54 13.56 -5.62
N TRP A 51 15.11 13.13 -6.74
CA TRP A 51 16.24 13.82 -7.34
C TRP A 51 15.81 15.09 -8.05
N THR A 52 16.68 16.08 -8.03
CA THR A 52 16.60 17.23 -8.94
C THR A 52 17.07 16.83 -10.34
N PRO A 53 16.66 17.53 -11.41
CA PRO A 53 17.22 17.31 -12.75
C PRO A 53 18.75 17.32 -12.77
N ARG A 54 19.39 18.19 -11.99
CA ARG A 54 20.84 18.23 -11.82
C ARG A 54 21.41 16.93 -11.24
N GLN A 55 20.81 16.41 -10.17
CA GLN A 55 21.23 15.14 -9.55
C GLN A 55 20.97 13.93 -10.48
N ALA A 56 19.92 14.00 -11.28
CA ALA A 56 19.60 13.00 -12.30
C ALA A 56 20.51 13.09 -13.54
N GLY A 57 21.39 14.10 -13.62
CA GLY A 57 22.29 14.33 -14.75
C GLY A 57 21.57 14.73 -16.03
N LEU A 58 20.40 15.36 -15.91
CA LEU A 58 19.61 15.80 -17.05
C LEU A 58 20.15 17.11 -17.62
N SER A 59 20.25 17.16 -18.94
CA SER A 59 20.60 18.34 -19.72
C SER A 59 19.35 18.96 -20.35
N ASP A 60 19.51 20.16 -20.90
CA ASP A 60 18.43 20.78 -21.66
C ASP A 60 18.14 19.94 -22.91
N ASP A 61 16.86 19.82 -23.27
CA ASP A 61 16.37 19.01 -24.40
C ASP A 61 16.53 17.48 -24.27
N ASP A 62 16.89 16.99 -23.07
CA ASP A 62 16.81 15.56 -22.78
C ASP A 62 15.37 15.04 -22.91
N THR A 63 15.22 13.92 -23.59
CA THR A 63 13.93 13.23 -23.72
C THR A 63 13.73 12.29 -22.54
N LEU A 64 12.58 12.44 -21.88
CA LEU A 64 12.13 11.59 -20.78
C LEU A 64 10.91 10.78 -21.20
N LEU A 65 10.83 9.55 -20.71
CA LEU A 65 9.64 8.71 -20.82
C LEU A 65 8.89 8.78 -19.51
N ALA A 66 7.60 9.13 -19.55
CA ALA A 66 6.72 8.99 -18.41
C ALA A 66 5.92 7.69 -18.57
N ILE A 67 5.99 6.83 -17.57
CA ILE A 67 5.33 5.52 -17.59
C ILE A 67 4.39 5.39 -16.40
N GLU A 68 3.28 4.67 -16.59
CA GLU A 68 2.44 4.24 -15.49
C GLU A 68 3.02 2.96 -14.88
N VAL A 69 3.55 3.05 -13.66
CA VAL A 69 4.05 1.90 -12.91
C VAL A 69 2.90 1.12 -12.27
N ALA A 70 3.11 -0.18 -12.07
CA ALA A 70 2.21 -0.97 -11.23
C ALA A 70 2.06 -0.28 -9.87
N ALA A 71 0.83 -0.19 -9.34
CA ALA A 71 0.66 0.26 -7.96
C ALA A 71 1.53 -0.62 -7.06
N ALA A 72 2.31 -0.01 -6.19
CA ALA A 72 3.07 -0.77 -5.20
C ALA A 72 2.09 -1.68 -4.46
N PRO A 73 2.44 -2.96 -4.22
CA PRO A 73 1.58 -3.82 -3.45
C PRO A 73 1.31 -3.17 -2.10
N GLU A 74 0.04 -3.09 -1.73
CA GLU A 74 -0.33 -2.54 -0.43
C GLU A 74 0.42 -3.30 0.67
N PRO A 75 1.02 -2.60 1.65
CA PRO A 75 1.69 -3.27 2.75
C PRO A 75 0.72 -4.20 3.46
N ARG A 76 1.22 -5.38 3.84
CA ARG A 76 0.45 -6.42 4.51
C ARG A 76 1.11 -6.78 5.82
N LEU A 77 0.28 -7.21 6.77
CA LEU A 77 0.70 -7.77 8.04
C LEU A 77 0.13 -9.19 8.16
N ARG A 78 0.94 -10.14 8.58
CA ARG A 78 0.51 -11.48 8.94
C ARG A 78 0.24 -11.52 10.43
N LEU A 79 -1.00 -11.73 10.82
CA LEU A 79 -1.39 -11.83 12.23
C LEU A 79 -1.86 -13.25 12.53
N LYS A 80 -1.57 -13.74 13.73
CA LYS A 80 -2.15 -14.96 14.29
C LYS A 80 -3.35 -14.58 15.14
N LEU A 81 -4.47 -15.25 14.92
CA LEU A 81 -5.68 -15.03 15.71
C LEU A 81 -6.01 -16.31 16.45
N ALA A 82 -6.09 -16.21 17.77
CA ALA A 82 -6.33 -17.33 18.67
C ALA A 82 -7.62 -17.10 19.45
N ALA A 83 -8.47 -18.12 19.62
CA ALA A 83 -9.59 -18.06 20.55
C ALA A 83 -9.47 -19.17 21.58
N ALA A 84 -9.68 -18.82 22.85
CA ALA A 84 -9.87 -19.78 23.93
C ALA A 84 -11.27 -20.44 23.83
N ALA A 85 -11.49 -21.22 22.78
CA ALA A 85 -12.67 -22.07 22.63
C ALA A 85 -12.41 -23.47 23.22
N LYS A 86 -13.39 -24.38 23.15
CA LYS A 86 -13.23 -25.80 23.50
C LYS A 86 -12.22 -26.46 22.54
N GLY A 87 -10.94 -26.31 22.85
CA GLY A 87 -9.81 -26.54 21.95
C GLY A 87 -9.32 -25.19 21.42
N SER A 88 -8.10 -24.81 21.79
CA SER A 88 -7.46 -23.59 21.27
C SER A 88 -7.50 -23.65 19.75
N VAL A 89 -8.11 -22.64 19.13
CA VAL A 89 -8.18 -22.53 17.67
C VAL A 89 -7.39 -21.33 17.21
N GLU A 90 -6.50 -21.57 16.27
CA GLU A 90 -5.56 -20.57 15.76
C GLU A 90 -5.67 -20.48 14.25
N ALA A 91 -5.58 -19.27 13.70
CA ALA A 91 -5.40 -19.09 12.27
C ALA A 91 -4.48 -17.90 11.97
N SER A 92 -3.58 -18.10 11.00
CA SER A 92 -2.77 -17.03 10.45
C SER A 92 -3.49 -16.36 9.28
N LEU A 93 -3.52 -15.03 9.29
CA LEU A 93 -4.13 -14.19 8.28
C LEU A 93 -3.13 -13.13 7.83
N ALA A 94 -2.74 -13.17 6.56
CA ALA A 94 -1.97 -12.10 5.91
C ALA A 94 -2.93 -11.12 5.24
N VAL A 95 -3.08 -9.93 5.82
CA VAL A 95 -4.06 -8.94 5.41
C VAL A 95 -3.42 -7.60 5.09
N PRO A 96 -3.95 -6.82 4.14
CA PRO A 96 -3.51 -5.45 3.91
C PRO A 96 -3.72 -4.56 5.13
N LEU A 97 -2.83 -3.58 5.33
CA LEU A 97 -2.91 -2.66 6.47
C LEU A 97 -4.20 -1.83 6.49
N SER A 98 -4.83 -1.57 5.34
CA SER A 98 -6.14 -0.90 5.28
C SER A 98 -7.32 -1.77 5.74
N THR A 99 -7.11 -3.07 5.99
CA THR A 99 -8.19 -3.98 6.36
C THR A 99 -8.79 -3.57 7.71
N PRO A 100 -10.10 -3.31 7.81
CA PRO A 100 -10.75 -3.09 9.09
C PRO A 100 -10.68 -4.34 9.98
N LEU A 101 -10.44 -4.17 11.27
CA LEU A 101 -10.36 -5.29 12.22
C LEU A 101 -11.64 -6.15 12.26
N ARG A 102 -12.83 -5.56 12.06
CA ARG A 102 -14.07 -6.34 11.91
C ARG A 102 -14.01 -7.36 10.75
N GLN A 103 -13.28 -7.03 9.68
CA GLN A 103 -13.15 -7.93 8.54
C GLN A 103 -12.15 -9.04 8.83
N LEU A 104 -11.13 -8.74 9.66
CA LEU A 104 -10.19 -9.74 10.16
C LEU A 104 -10.90 -10.82 10.99
N THR A 105 -11.84 -10.44 11.87
CA THR A 105 -12.63 -11.39 12.65
C THR A 105 -13.54 -12.27 11.77
N GLU A 106 -14.13 -11.71 10.72
CA GLU A 106 -14.94 -12.50 9.77
C GLU A 106 -14.10 -13.46 8.93
N GLN A 107 -12.91 -13.04 8.50
CA GLN A 107 -11.96 -13.93 7.81
C GLN A 107 -11.50 -15.08 8.71
N TRP A 108 -11.23 -14.79 9.98
CA TRP A 108 -10.88 -15.82 10.95
C TRP A 108 -12.04 -16.80 11.15
N LYS A 109 -13.26 -16.28 11.37
CA LYS A 109 -14.50 -17.08 11.53
C LYS A 109 -14.74 -18.00 10.34
N ALA A 110 -14.53 -17.54 9.11
CA ALA A 110 -14.69 -18.34 7.91
C ALA A 110 -13.72 -19.52 7.82
N LYS A 111 -12.59 -19.47 8.53
CA LYS A 111 -11.61 -20.56 8.61
C LYS A 111 -11.87 -21.54 9.76
N GLN A 112 -12.80 -21.23 10.66
CA GLN A 112 -13.04 -22.06 11.83
C GLN A 112 -13.99 -23.23 11.54
N PRO A 113 -13.76 -24.39 12.19
CA PRO A 113 -14.73 -25.48 12.19
C PRO A 113 -16.10 -25.02 12.69
N ALA A 114 -17.16 -25.67 12.17
CA ALA A 114 -18.52 -25.43 12.64
C ALA A 114 -18.63 -25.70 14.15
N GLY A 115 -19.28 -24.79 14.89
CA GLY A 115 -19.49 -24.89 16.33
C GLY A 115 -18.42 -24.24 17.21
N VAL A 116 -17.32 -23.75 16.62
CA VAL A 116 -16.30 -22.96 17.35
C VAL A 116 -16.78 -21.53 17.60
N VAL A 117 -17.37 -20.91 16.59
CA VAL A 117 -17.85 -19.53 16.68
C VAL A 117 -19.33 -19.50 17.08
N PRO A 118 -19.71 -18.74 18.13
CA PRO A 118 -21.11 -18.60 18.50
C PRO A 118 -21.98 -18.14 17.32
N ALA A 119 -23.09 -18.82 17.09
CA ALA A 119 -24.06 -18.43 16.05
C ALA A 119 -24.69 -17.06 16.32
N LYS A 120 -24.65 -16.62 17.58
CA LYS A 120 -25.10 -15.30 18.05
C LYS A 120 -24.03 -14.75 18.98
N GLY A 121 -23.51 -13.58 18.66
CA GLY A 121 -22.43 -12.93 19.40
C GLY A 121 -21.69 -11.95 18.51
N LYS A 122 -21.15 -10.87 19.09
CA LYS A 122 -20.21 -10.00 18.39
C LYS A 122 -18.81 -10.48 18.75
N LEU A 123 -18.02 -10.81 17.74
CA LEU A 123 -16.60 -11.08 17.94
C LEU A 123 -15.89 -9.79 18.36
N GLY A 124 -14.92 -9.93 19.25
CA GLY A 124 -13.98 -8.89 19.61
C GLY A 124 -12.54 -9.34 19.35
N LEU A 125 -11.62 -8.39 19.42
CA LEU A 125 -10.18 -8.66 19.42
C LEU A 125 -9.55 -8.00 20.64
N SER A 126 -8.56 -8.66 21.22
CA SER A 126 -7.65 -8.05 22.18
C SER A 126 -6.20 -8.39 21.87
N PHE A 127 -5.31 -7.50 22.28
CA PHE A 127 -3.86 -7.68 22.24
C PHE A 127 -3.31 -7.29 23.61
N ASP A 128 -2.50 -8.16 24.22
CA ASP A 128 -1.97 -7.97 25.59
C ASP A 128 -3.03 -7.56 26.63
N GLY A 129 -4.24 -8.10 26.48
CA GLY A 129 -5.39 -7.81 27.36
C GLY A 129 -6.14 -6.51 27.06
N GLU A 130 -5.66 -5.67 26.14
CA GLU A 130 -6.39 -4.47 25.69
C GLU A 130 -7.33 -4.80 24.54
N LYS A 131 -8.59 -4.35 24.62
CA LYS A 131 -9.57 -4.53 23.54
C LYS A 131 -9.26 -3.58 22.38
N LEU A 132 -9.21 -4.13 21.18
CA LEU A 132 -8.98 -3.39 19.96
C LEU A 132 -10.30 -2.80 19.42
N ASP A 133 -10.21 -1.62 18.80
CA ASP A 133 -11.34 -1.01 18.10
C ASP A 133 -11.55 -1.69 16.74
N LEU A 134 -12.70 -2.38 16.59
CA LEU A 134 -13.02 -3.10 15.36
C LEU A 134 -13.32 -2.21 14.16
N ALA A 135 -13.57 -0.91 14.38
CA ALA A 135 -13.71 0.08 13.32
C ALA A 135 -12.36 0.54 12.76
N ALA A 136 -11.28 0.40 13.55
CA ALA A 136 -9.93 0.72 13.13
C ALA A 136 -9.39 -0.31 12.12
N THR A 137 -8.40 0.13 11.36
CA THR A 137 -7.66 -0.69 10.42
C THR A 137 -6.48 -1.39 11.11
N VAL A 138 -6.02 -2.49 10.50
CA VAL A 138 -4.82 -3.21 10.96
C VAL A 138 -3.62 -2.27 11.06
N GLY A 139 -3.44 -1.35 10.11
CA GLY A 139 -2.33 -0.39 10.11
C GLY A 139 -2.41 0.64 11.24
N GLU A 140 -3.61 1.07 11.63
CA GLU A 140 -3.79 1.98 12.78
C GLU A 140 -3.46 1.26 14.09
N MET A 141 -3.90 0.02 14.25
CA MET A 141 -3.61 -0.77 15.44
C MET A 141 -2.14 -1.21 15.48
N ALA A 142 -1.54 -1.54 14.35
CA ALA A 142 -0.12 -1.85 14.26
C ALA A 142 0.74 -0.67 14.71
N LYS A 143 0.39 0.57 14.35
CA LYS A 143 1.09 1.75 14.85
C LYS A 143 0.86 2.02 16.33
N LYS A 144 -0.35 1.74 16.84
CA LYS A 144 -0.70 2.03 18.23
C LYS A 144 -0.07 1.03 19.20
N PHE A 145 -0.05 -0.24 18.83
CA PHE A 145 0.37 -1.37 19.67
C PHE A 145 1.68 -2.00 19.24
N ASP A 146 2.34 -1.44 18.22
CA ASP A 146 3.58 -1.97 17.63
C ASP A 146 3.41 -3.41 17.10
N LEU A 147 2.30 -3.67 16.40
CA LEU A 147 2.03 -5.01 15.87
C LEU A 147 2.96 -5.35 14.71
N GLU A 148 3.62 -6.48 14.83
CA GLU A 148 4.55 -7.05 13.85
C GLU A 148 3.98 -8.32 13.19
N ASP A 149 4.72 -8.85 12.22
CA ASP A 149 4.39 -10.13 11.61
C ASP A 149 4.42 -11.25 12.66
N ASP A 150 3.42 -12.12 12.58
CA ASP A 150 3.22 -13.28 13.44
C ASP A 150 2.81 -12.98 14.89
N ASP A 151 2.51 -11.72 15.22
CA ASP A 151 1.87 -11.34 16.47
C ASP A 151 0.50 -11.99 16.66
N MET A 152 0.19 -12.30 17.92
CA MET A 152 -1.00 -13.03 18.30
C MET A 152 -2.07 -12.11 18.88
N LEU A 153 -3.22 -12.06 18.22
CA LEU A 153 -4.43 -11.41 18.71
C LEU A 153 -5.37 -12.46 19.31
N ASP A 154 -5.89 -12.15 20.50
CA ASP A 154 -6.94 -12.93 21.13
C ASP A 154 -8.30 -12.56 20.57
N VAL A 155 -9.03 -13.54 20.06
CA VAL A 155 -10.40 -13.42 19.60
C VAL A 155 -11.34 -13.63 20.78
N LEU A 156 -12.15 -12.61 21.04
CA LEU A 156 -13.17 -12.62 22.08
C LEU A 156 -14.49 -13.13 21.48
N LEU A 157 -14.97 -14.28 21.99
CA LEU A 157 -16.19 -14.97 21.53
C LEU A 157 -17.44 -14.54 22.31
#